data_AF-A0A9D4LKP6-F1
#
_entry.id   AF-A0A9D4LKP6-F1
#
_cell.length_a   1.000
_cell.length_b   1.000
_cell.length_c   1.000
_cell.angle_alpha   90.00
_cell.angle_beta   90.00
_cell.angle_gamma   90.00
#
_symmetry.space_group_name_H-M   'P 1'
#
loop_
_entity.id
_entity.type
_entity.pdbx_description
1 polymer ?
#
loop_
_entity_poly.entity_id
_entity_poly.type
_entity_poly.pdbx_seq_one_letter_code
_entity_poly.pdbx_strand_id
1 'polypeptide(L)'
;MKLYFDKSTSHLDKITRRFDIIGLYFDKSAHDFDKIARLFDIIGLYFDKSAHDFDKITRLFDIIRLYFDKSTSHLDKITRRFDIIGLYFDKSAHDFDKIARLFDIIGLYFDKSAHDFDRITRLFDIIRLYFDKCTSHLDKITRRFDIKGPYFDKSAPDLDKITRLFDIIRLYFDKSSPDLDKITRRFDIVELCFDKSKSHLDRITV
;
A
#
# COMPACT_ATOMS: atom_id res chain seq x y z
N MET A 1 -45.47 84.86 89.81
CA MET A 1 -44.33 84.98 88.89
C MET A 1 -43.35 83.82 89.00
N LYS A 2 -42.83 83.49 90.20
CA LYS A 2 -41.86 82.38 90.44
C LYS A 2 -42.36 80.99 89.99
N LEU A 3 -43.59 80.61 90.35
CA LEU A 3 -44.22 79.33 89.94
C LEU A 3 -44.40 79.18 88.42
N TYR A 4 -44.62 80.27 87.69
CA TYR A 4 -44.70 80.24 86.23
C TYR A 4 -43.32 80.04 85.59
N PHE A 5 -42.29 80.63 86.19
CA PHE A 5 -40.90 80.49 85.75
C PHE A 5 -40.39 79.06 85.98
N ASP A 6 -40.65 78.47 87.16
CA ASP A 6 -40.29 77.08 87.49
C ASP A 6 -41.00 76.05 86.60
N LYS A 7 -42.24 76.33 86.20
CA LYS A 7 -42.99 75.46 85.28
C LYS A 7 -42.45 75.54 83.85
N SER A 8 -42.03 76.72 83.40
CA SER A 8 -41.37 76.92 82.10
C SER A 8 -39.98 76.30 82.04
N THR A 9 -39.16 76.42 83.09
CA THR A 9 -37.84 75.75 83.16
C THR A 9 -37.99 74.24 83.19
N SER A 10 -38.93 73.70 83.95
CA SER A 10 -39.26 72.25 83.93
C SER A 10 -39.72 71.76 82.55
N HIS A 11 -40.43 72.59 81.79
CA HIS A 11 -40.87 72.24 80.43
C HIS A 11 -39.70 72.21 79.44
N LEU A 12 -38.78 73.19 79.53
CA LEU A 12 -37.56 73.23 78.73
C LEU A 12 -36.65 72.03 79.02
N ASP A 13 -36.45 71.65 80.27
CA ASP A 13 -35.66 70.45 80.63
C ASP A 13 -36.24 69.16 80.03
N LYS A 14 -37.58 69.04 79.98
CA LYS A 14 -38.25 67.91 79.33
C LYS A 14 -38.05 67.92 77.82
N ILE A 15 -38.02 69.10 77.19
CA ILE A 15 -37.74 69.25 75.76
C ILE A 15 -36.29 68.87 75.47
N THR A 16 -35.32 69.36 76.25
CA THR A 16 -33.89 69.02 76.14
C THR A 16 -33.70 67.51 76.25
N ARG A 17 -34.26 66.86 77.28
CA ARG A 17 -34.20 65.39 77.41
C ARG A 17 -34.80 64.65 76.22
N ARG A 18 -35.87 65.16 75.61
CA ARG A 18 -36.45 64.56 74.40
C ARG A 18 -35.50 64.70 73.20
N PHE A 19 -34.86 65.86 73.03
CA PHE A 19 -33.85 66.06 72.00
C PHE A 19 -32.63 65.15 72.19
N ASP A 20 -32.16 64.97 73.43
CA ASP A 20 -31.05 64.04 73.73
C ASP A 20 -31.41 62.59 73.36
N ILE A 21 -32.64 62.15 73.70
CA ILE A 21 -33.15 60.82 73.31
C ILE A 21 -33.21 60.68 71.79
N ILE A 22 -33.70 61.70 71.08
CA ILE A 22 -33.73 61.72 69.61
C ILE A 22 -32.32 61.64 69.03
N GLY A 23 -31.35 62.37 69.60
CA GLY A 23 -29.93 62.30 69.21
C GLY A 23 -29.38 60.88 69.34
N LEU A 24 -29.63 60.21 70.47
CA LEU A 24 -29.23 58.82 70.68
C LEU A 24 -29.85 57.84 69.66
N TYR A 25 -31.10 58.08 69.22
CA TYR A 25 -31.72 57.29 68.16
C TYR A 25 -31.05 57.52 66.79
N PHE A 26 -30.67 58.75 66.47
CA PHE A 26 -29.93 59.07 65.25
C PHE A 26 -28.55 58.42 65.25
N ASP A 27 -27.81 58.51 66.36
CA ASP A 27 -26.49 57.88 66.49
C ASP A 27 -26.56 56.36 66.32
N LYS A 28 -27.56 55.73 66.94
CA LYS A 28 -27.81 54.29 66.77
C LYS A 28 -28.14 53.93 65.33
N SER A 29 -28.98 54.73 64.66
CA SER A 29 -29.35 54.51 63.26
C SER A 29 -28.13 54.65 62.34
N ALA A 30 -27.30 55.67 62.53
CA ALA A 30 -26.05 55.85 61.80
C ALA A 30 -25.10 54.65 61.97
N HIS A 31 -24.96 54.17 63.21
CA HIS A 31 -24.16 52.98 63.50
C HIS A 31 -24.69 51.70 62.82
N ASP A 32 -26.01 51.53 62.72
CA ASP A 32 -26.60 50.39 62.01
C ASP A 32 -26.44 50.53 60.48
N PHE A 33 -26.51 51.74 59.92
CA PHE A 33 -26.16 51.99 58.52
C PHE A 33 -24.70 51.66 58.20
N ASP A 34 -23.76 52.01 59.08
CA ASP A 34 -22.34 51.65 58.93
C ASP A 34 -22.14 50.12 58.90
N LYS A 35 -22.87 49.37 59.73
CA LYS A 35 -22.83 47.89 59.69
C LYS A 35 -23.37 47.35 58.38
N ILE A 36 -24.47 47.92 57.87
CA ILE A 36 -25.05 47.52 56.59
C ILE A 36 -24.07 47.80 55.45
N ALA A 37 -23.42 48.97 55.43
CA ALA A 37 -22.40 49.30 54.43
C ALA A 37 -21.25 48.29 54.44
N ARG A 38 -20.72 47.95 55.63
CA ARG A 38 -19.68 46.92 55.78
C ARG A 38 -20.12 45.53 55.29
N LEU A 39 -21.39 45.16 55.49
CA LEU A 39 -21.94 43.91 54.95
C LEU A 39 -21.97 43.92 53.42
N PHE A 40 -22.37 45.04 52.81
CA PHE A 40 -22.33 45.19 51.35
C PHE A 40 -20.90 45.12 50.79
N ASP A 41 -19.92 45.73 51.47
CA ASP A 41 -18.51 45.63 51.06
C ASP A 41 -18.02 44.17 51.09
N ILE A 42 -18.36 43.42 52.15
CA ILE A 42 -18.03 41.99 52.25
C ILE A 42 -18.68 41.19 51.12
N ILE A 43 -19.95 41.44 50.83
CA ILE A 43 -20.68 40.80 49.72
C ILE A 43 -20.00 41.12 48.38
N GLY A 44 -19.61 42.37 48.15
CA GLY A 44 -18.86 42.79 46.96
C GLY A 44 -17.57 42.01 46.78
N LEU A 45 -16.77 41.88 47.85
CA LEU A 45 -15.53 41.09 47.84
C LEU A 45 -15.77 39.60 47.51
N TYR A 46 -16.89 39.02 47.96
CA TYR A 46 -17.27 37.66 47.57
C TYR A 46 -17.61 37.56 46.09
N PHE A 47 -18.37 38.52 45.54
CA PHE A 47 -18.67 38.55 44.10
C PHE A 47 -17.41 38.69 43.25
N ASP A 48 -16.50 39.59 43.63
CA ASP A 48 -15.22 39.78 42.92
C ASP A 48 -14.39 38.50 42.92
N LYS A 49 -14.32 37.81 44.07
CA LYS A 49 -13.64 36.51 44.17
C LYS A 49 -14.29 35.45 43.28
N SER A 50 -15.61 35.37 43.28
CA SER A 50 -16.34 34.45 42.40
C SER A 50 -16.09 34.74 40.92
N ALA A 51 -16.14 36.00 40.50
CA ALA A 51 -15.83 36.41 39.13
C ALA A 51 -14.41 36.00 38.73
N HIS A 52 -13.44 36.25 39.61
CA HIS A 52 -12.05 35.85 39.38
C HIS A 52 -11.88 34.32 39.24
N ASP A 53 -12.61 33.53 40.02
CA ASP A 53 -12.57 32.07 39.90
C ASP A 53 -13.26 31.58 38.61
N PHE A 54 -14.34 32.23 38.16
CA PHE A 54 -14.94 31.97 36.84
C PHE A 54 -13.99 32.28 35.68
N ASP A 55 -13.21 33.36 35.76
CA ASP A 55 -12.20 33.70 34.76
C ASP A 55 -11.11 32.62 34.66
N LYS A 56 -10.67 32.08 35.80
CA LYS A 56 -9.72 30.95 35.83
C LYS A 56 -10.29 29.71 35.18
N ILE A 57 -11.54 29.37 35.48
CA ILE A 57 -12.24 28.23 34.88
C ILE A 57 -12.34 28.41 33.37
N THR A 58 -12.71 29.60 32.90
CA THR A 58 -12.79 29.92 31.46
C THR A 58 -11.45 29.72 30.77
N ARG A 59 -10.36 30.25 31.35
CA ARG A 59 -9.00 30.06 30.81
C ARG A 59 -8.59 28.59 30.78
N LEU A 60 -9.00 27.79 31.78
CA LEU A 60 -8.73 26.35 31.79
C LEU A 60 -9.48 25.63 30.66
N PHE A 61 -10.74 25.98 30.40
CA PHE A 61 -11.48 25.45 29.25
C PHE A 61 -10.84 25.82 27.91
N ASP A 62 -10.36 27.05 27.75
CA ASP A 62 -9.65 27.47 26.54
C ASP A 62 -8.37 26.64 26.31
N ILE A 63 -7.61 26.39 27.37
CA ILE A 63 -6.42 25.53 27.32
C ILE A 63 -6.80 24.10 26.91
N ILE A 64 -7.83 23.53 27.54
CA ILE A 64 -8.33 22.18 27.21
C ILE A 64 -8.73 22.11 25.73
N ARG A 65 -9.46 23.11 25.23
CA ARG A 65 -9.87 23.19 23.82
C ARG A 65 -8.66 23.20 22.89
N LEU A 66 -7.64 24.01 23.18
CA LEU A 66 -6.41 24.05 22.38
C LEU A 66 -5.68 22.69 22.35
N TYR A 67 -5.69 21.94 23.46
CA TYR A 67 -5.15 20.58 23.49
C TYR A 67 -5.95 19.60 22.63
N PHE A 68 -7.28 19.69 22.64
CA PHE A 68 -8.15 18.88 21.78
C PHE A 68 -7.93 19.21 20.28
N ASP A 69 -7.87 20.48 19.93
CA ASP A 69 -7.63 20.93 18.55
C ASP A 69 -6.27 20.42 18.04
N LYS A 70 -5.23 20.50 18.88
CA LYS A 70 -3.89 19.99 18.54
C LYS A 70 -3.89 18.46 18.38
N SER A 71 -4.59 17.75 19.26
CA SER A 71 -4.73 16.29 19.18
C SER A 71 -5.46 15.86 17.91
N THR A 72 -6.55 16.55 17.56
CA THR A 72 -7.31 16.31 16.33
C THR A 72 -6.45 16.54 15.09
N SER A 73 -5.73 17.66 15.02
CA SER A 73 -4.80 17.94 13.93
C SER A 73 -3.70 16.89 13.79
N HIS A 74 -3.24 16.31 14.90
CA HIS A 74 -2.26 15.22 14.87
C HIS A 74 -2.86 13.93 14.29
N LEU A 75 -4.08 13.58 14.69
CA LEU A 75 -4.81 12.43 14.14
C LEU A 75 -5.05 12.59 12.63
N ASP A 76 -5.47 13.78 12.17
CA ASP A 76 -5.65 14.05 10.75
C ASP A 76 -4.36 13.84 9.94
N LYS A 77 -3.21 14.24 10.50
CA LYS A 77 -1.90 14.00 9.87
C LYS A 77 -1.56 12.51 9.82
N ILE A 78 -1.92 11.74 10.85
CA ILE A 78 -1.74 10.28 10.86
C ILE A 78 -2.62 9.64 9.78
N THR A 79 -3.91 10.00 9.72
CA THR A 79 -4.84 9.48 8.70
C THR A 79 -4.31 9.73 7.29
N ARG A 80 -3.90 10.96 6.98
CA ARG A 80 -3.30 11.29 5.67
C ARG A 80 -2.06 10.46 5.34
N ARG A 81 -1.23 10.13 6.34
CA ARG A 81 -0.06 9.25 6.12
C ARG A 81 -0.49 7.83 5.78
N PHE A 82 -1.51 7.30 6.46
CA PHE A 82 -2.07 5.99 6.13
C PHE A 82 -2.70 5.96 4.73
N ASP A 83 -3.41 7.02 4.33
CA ASP A 83 -3.96 7.13 2.98
C ASP A 83 -2.86 7.06 1.91
N ILE A 84 -1.75 7.79 2.12
CA ILE A 84 -0.59 7.76 1.22
C ILE A 84 0.03 6.36 1.17
N ILE A 85 0.18 5.69 2.31
CA ILE A 85 0.68 4.30 2.37
C ILE A 85 -0.25 3.37 1.59
N GLY A 86 -1.57 3.52 1.73
CA GLY A 86 -2.56 2.76 0.97
C GLY A 86 -2.37 2.93 -0.54
N LEU A 87 -2.23 4.18 -1.02
CA LEU A 87 -1.97 4.44 -2.44
C LEU A 87 -0.66 3.81 -2.95
N TYR A 88 0.38 3.73 -2.12
CA TYR A 88 1.61 3.00 -2.49
C TYR A 88 1.37 1.50 -2.61
N PHE A 89 0.61 0.89 -1.70
CA PHE A 89 0.24 -0.52 -1.78
C PHE A 89 -0.59 -0.82 -3.03
N ASP A 90 -1.59 0.01 -3.34
CA ASP A 90 -2.43 -0.14 -4.54
C ASP A 90 -1.58 -0.08 -5.82
N LYS A 91 -0.64 0.87 -5.89
CA LYS A 91 0.29 1.00 -7.01
C LYS A 91 1.19 -0.23 -7.14
N SER A 92 1.75 -0.72 -6.03
CA SER A 92 2.57 -1.92 -6.02
C SER A 92 1.79 -3.15 -6.49
N ALA A 93 0.56 -3.34 -6.03
CA ALA A 93 -0.31 -4.43 -6.47
C ALA A 93 -0.56 -4.38 -7.98
N HIS A 94 -0.87 -3.20 -8.53
CA HIS A 94 -1.06 -3.02 -9.97
C HIS A 94 0.20 -3.33 -10.79
N ASP A 95 1.38 -3.01 -10.28
CA ASP A 95 2.64 -3.34 -10.96
C ASP A 95 2.94 -4.84 -10.89
N PHE A 96 2.61 -5.54 -9.79
CA PHE A 96 2.65 -7.00 -9.72
C PHE A 96 1.72 -7.66 -10.73
N ASP A 97 0.48 -7.18 -10.87
CA ASP A 97 -0.48 -7.69 -11.86
C ASP A 97 0.04 -7.59 -13.30
N LYS A 98 0.73 -6.49 -13.64
CA LYS A 98 1.38 -6.35 -14.95
C LYS A 98 2.49 -7.36 -15.17
N ILE A 99 3.32 -7.59 -14.14
CA ILE A 99 4.40 -8.57 -14.21
C ILE A 99 3.81 -9.97 -14.40
N ALA A 100 2.77 -10.34 -13.65
CA ALA A 100 2.09 -11.63 -13.81
C ALA A 100 1.59 -11.84 -15.24
N ARG A 101 0.92 -10.84 -15.83
CA ARG A 101 0.47 -10.90 -17.24
C ARG A 101 1.62 -11.05 -18.23
N LEU A 102 2.78 -10.42 -17.98
CA LEU A 102 3.96 -10.58 -18.82
C LEU A 102 4.51 -12.01 -18.74
N PHE A 103 4.54 -12.60 -17.53
CA PHE A 103 4.89 -14.02 -17.37
C PHE A 103 3.93 -14.92 -18.14
N ASP A 104 2.61 -14.69 -18.09
CA ASP A 104 1.67 -15.51 -18.86
C ASP A 104 1.91 -15.41 -20.38
N ILE A 105 2.19 -14.22 -20.90
CA ILE A 105 2.53 -14.02 -22.31
C ILE A 105 3.83 -14.76 -22.67
N ILE A 106 4.87 -14.65 -21.85
CA ILE A 106 6.15 -15.32 -22.07
C ILE A 106 5.96 -16.85 -22.06
N GLY A 107 5.17 -17.38 -21.13
CA GLY A 107 4.82 -18.80 -21.09
C GLY A 107 4.20 -19.29 -22.40
N LEU A 108 3.22 -18.56 -22.94
CA LEU A 108 2.61 -18.89 -24.24
C LEU A 108 3.62 -18.90 -25.40
N TYR A 109 4.64 -18.03 -25.37
CA TYR A 109 5.72 -18.06 -26.35
C TYR A 109 6.64 -19.28 -26.17
N PHE A 110 6.91 -19.70 -24.93
CA PHE A 110 7.65 -20.92 -24.66
C PHE A 110 6.90 -22.14 -25.19
N ASP A 111 5.62 -22.29 -24.85
CA ASP A 111 4.76 -23.39 -25.32
C ASP A 111 4.77 -23.50 -26.85
N LYS A 112 4.60 -22.36 -27.53
CA LYS A 112 4.61 -22.31 -28.99
C LYS A 112 5.96 -22.73 -29.57
N SER A 113 7.06 -22.25 -28.98
CA SER A 113 8.41 -22.57 -29.45
C SER A 113 8.74 -24.04 -29.24
N ALA A 114 8.37 -24.62 -28.10
CA ALA A 114 8.49 -26.06 -27.84
C ALA A 114 7.75 -26.88 -28.90
N HIS A 115 6.51 -26.49 -29.22
CA HIS A 115 5.73 -27.16 -30.26
C HIS A 115 6.38 -27.09 -31.65
N ASP A 116 6.94 -25.93 -32.02
CA ASP A 116 7.66 -25.75 -33.27
C ASP A 116 8.94 -26.61 -33.33
N PHE A 117 9.68 -26.71 -32.22
CA PHE A 117 10.85 -27.61 -32.12
C PHE A 117 10.46 -29.08 -32.28
N ASP A 118 9.41 -29.55 -31.59
CA ASP A 118 8.90 -30.91 -31.75
C ASP A 118 8.54 -31.23 -33.20
N ARG A 119 7.93 -30.27 -33.90
CA ARG A 119 7.58 -30.42 -35.32
C ARG A 119 8.82 -30.53 -36.19
N ILE A 120 9.87 -29.74 -35.93
CA ILE A 120 11.14 -29.82 -36.65
C ILE A 120 11.79 -31.19 -36.42
N THR A 121 11.85 -31.67 -35.18
CA THR A 121 12.41 -32.99 -34.86
C THR A 121 11.69 -34.10 -35.62
N ARG A 122 10.35 -34.09 -35.63
CA ARG A 122 9.56 -35.07 -36.41
C ARG A 122 9.83 -34.99 -37.91
N LEU A 123 10.05 -33.79 -38.47
CA LEU A 123 10.41 -33.64 -39.89
C LEU A 123 11.79 -34.25 -40.18
N PHE A 124 12.76 -34.07 -39.28
CA PHE A 124 14.08 -34.71 -39.39
C PHE A 124 13.97 -36.25 -39.38
N ASP A 125 13.15 -36.82 -38.50
CA ASP A 125 12.91 -38.26 -38.46
C ASP A 125 12.29 -38.80 -39.76
N ILE A 126 11.31 -38.08 -40.32
CA ILE A 126 10.67 -38.44 -41.60
C ILE A 126 11.70 -38.40 -42.74
N ILE A 127 12.52 -37.35 -42.80
CA ILE A 127 13.57 -37.21 -43.82
C ILE A 127 14.56 -38.36 -43.72
N ARG A 128 15.01 -38.71 -42.50
CA ARG A 128 15.91 -39.84 -42.26
C ARG A 128 15.31 -41.16 -42.75
N LEU A 129 14.04 -41.44 -42.44
CA LEU A 129 13.35 -42.64 -42.92
C LEU A 129 13.27 -42.70 -44.45
N TYR A 130 13.06 -41.55 -45.10
CA TYR A 130 13.06 -41.44 -46.56
C TYR A 130 14.43 -41.77 -47.15
N PHE A 131 15.50 -41.22 -46.57
CA PHE A 131 16.88 -41.54 -46.95
C PHE A 131 17.17 -43.05 -46.80
N ASP A 132 16.81 -43.66 -45.68
CA ASP A 132 16.99 -45.11 -45.45
C ASP A 132 16.28 -45.95 -46.52
N LYS A 133 15.06 -45.57 -46.92
CA LYS A 133 14.32 -46.23 -48.01
C LYS A 133 15.00 -46.06 -49.36
N CYS A 134 15.48 -44.86 -49.68
CA CYS A 134 16.19 -44.59 -50.93
C CYS A 134 17.49 -45.40 -51.03
N THR A 135 18.31 -45.41 -49.98
CA THR A 135 19.55 -46.22 -49.93
C THR A 135 19.23 -47.70 -50.14
N SER A 136 18.23 -48.25 -49.44
CA SER A 136 17.80 -49.64 -49.62
C SER A 136 17.33 -49.95 -51.06
N HIS A 137 16.70 -48.98 -51.73
CA HIS A 137 16.29 -49.14 -53.12
C HIS A 137 17.49 -49.13 -54.07
N LEU A 138 18.44 -48.21 -53.88
CA LEU A 138 19.69 -48.16 -54.63
C LEU A 138 20.50 -49.45 -54.48
N ASP A 139 20.65 -49.97 -53.26
CA ASP A 139 21.32 -51.26 -53.01
C ASP A 139 20.69 -52.40 -53.80
N LYS A 140 19.35 -52.43 -53.89
CA LYS A 140 18.63 -53.44 -54.69
C LYS A 140 18.88 -53.27 -56.18
N ILE A 141 18.99 -52.02 -56.67
CA ILE A 141 19.34 -51.74 -58.07
C ILE A 141 20.77 -52.21 -58.33
N THR A 142 21.75 -51.80 -57.53
CA THR A 142 23.17 -52.19 -57.66
C THR A 142 23.31 -53.70 -57.72
N ARG A 143 22.69 -54.44 -56.78
CA ARG A 143 22.70 -55.93 -56.81
C ARG A 143 22.12 -56.51 -58.10
N ARG A 144 21.06 -55.92 -58.67
CA ARG A 144 20.49 -56.38 -59.95
C ARG A 144 21.42 -56.13 -61.12
N PHE A 145 22.19 -55.04 -61.09
CA PHE A 145 23.20 -54.72 -62.09
C PHE A 145 24.40 -55.68 -61.99
N ASP A 146 24.89 -55.97 -60.78
CA ASP A 146 25.98 -56.93 -60.55
C ASP A 146 25.66 -58.33 -61.08
N ILE A 147 24.42 -58.79 -60.93
CA ILE A 147 23.94 -60.08 -61.46
C ILE A 147 23.88 -60.10 -63.01
N LYS A 148 23.83 -58.94 -63.68
CA LYS A 148 23.54 -58.78 -65.12
C LYS A 148 24.72 -58.30 -65.99
N GLY A 149 25.99 -58.39 -65.55
CA GLY A 149 27.14 -57.92 -66.35
C GLY A 149 27.19 -58.47 -67.80
N PRO A 150 27.98 -57.94 -68.76
CA PRO A 150 28.74 -56.68 -68.87
C PRO A 150 27.97 -55.59 -69.65
N TYR A 151 26.66 -55.76 -69.86
CA TYR A 151 25.86 -54.85 -70.69
C TYR A 151 25.60 -53.45 -70.08
N PHE A 152 25.99 -53.22 -68.82
CA PHE A 152 25.67 -52.00 -68.06
C PHE A 152 26.87 -51.30 -67.40
N ASP A 153 28.09 -51.67 -67.78
CA ASP A 153 29.34 -51.20 -67.14
C ASP A 153 29.50 -49.66 -67.11
N LYS A 154 28.80 -48.93 -68.01
CA LYS A 154 28.81 -47.46 -68.04
C LYS A 154 27.95 -46.79 -66.96
N SER A 155 26.94 -47.46 -66.39
CA SER A 155 25.99 -46.87 -65.44
C SER A 155 26.32 -47.14 -63.98
N ALA A 156 27.12 -48.18 -63.69
CA ALA A 156 27.54 -48.52 -62.33
C ALA A 156 28.32 -47.38 -61.63
N PRO A 157 29.27 -46.68 -62.29
CA PRO A 157 29.99 -45.57 -61.64
C PRO A 157 29.09 -44.39 -61.25
N ASP A 158 28.01 -44.14 -62.01
CA ASP A 158 27.07 -43.05 -61.71
C ASP A 158 26.11 -43.43 -60.57
N LEU A 159 25.70 -44.70 -60.47
CA LEU A 159 24.96 -45.24 -59.33
C LEU A 159 25.78 -45.20 -58.02
N ASP A 160 27.07 -45.51 -58.10
CA ASP A 160 28.00 -45.38 -56.97
C ASP A 160 28.15 -43.92 -56.52
N LYS A 161 28.23 -42.96 -57.46
CA LYS A 161 28.26 -41.53 -57.12
C LYS A 161 26.96 -41.09 -56.43
N ILE A 162 25.81 -41.53 -56.92
CA ILE A 162 24.51 -41.22 -56.31
C ILE A 162 24.46 -41.78 -54.89
N THR A 163 24.85 -43.04 -54.69
CA THR A 163 24.87 -43.68 -53.37
C THR A 163 25.78 -42.92 -52.39
N ARG A 164 27.00 -42.55 -52.83
CA ARG A 164 27.92 -41.74 -52.02
C ARG A 164 27.37 -40.35 -51.68
N LEU A 165 26.69 -39.68 -52.61
CA LEU A 165 26.04 -38.40 -52.35
C LEU A 165 24.92 -38.54 -51.30
N PHE A 166 24.12 -39.60 -51.39
CA PHE A 166 23.09 -39.91 -50.39
C PHE A 166 23.70 -40.17 -49.00
N ASP A 167 24.79 -40.92 -48.93
CA ASP A 167 25.51 -41.17 -47.66
C ASP A 167 26.11 -39.90 -47.05
N ILE A 168 26.66 -39.01 -47.88
CA ILE A 168 27.18 -37.69 -47.44
C ILE A 168 26.05 -36.83 -46.87
N ILE A 169 24.90 -36.76 -47.54
CA ILE A 169 23.75 -35.99 -47.08
C ILE A 169 23.22 -36.57 -45.77
N ARG A 170 23.11 -37.91 -45.66
CA ARG A 170 22.74 -38.58 -44.42
C ARG A 170 23.68 -38.24 -43.27
N LEU A 171 25.00 -38.32 -43.50
CA LEU A 171 26.01 -37.96 -42.49
C LEU A 171 25.89 -36.50 -42.04
N TYR A 172 25.52 -35.59 -42.94
CA TYR A 172 25.25 -34.20 -42.58
C TYR A 172 24.04 -34.08 -41.66
N PHE A 173 22.93 -34.75 -42.00
CA PHE A 173 21.73 -34.79 -41.15
C PHE A 173 22.00 -35.42 -39.77
N ASP A 174 22.70 -36.56 -39.74
CA ASP A 174 23.07 -37.25 -38.50
C ASP A 174 24.00 -36.38 -37.62
N LYS A 175 24.83 -35.52 -38.23
CA LYS A 175 25.65 -34.55 -37.50
C LYS A 175 24.85 -33.36 -36.96
N SER A 176 23.77 -32.95 -37.63
CA SER A 176 22.92 -31.85 -37.17
C SER A 176 21.94 -32.25 -36.06
N SER A 177 21.56 -33.52 -35.98
CA SER A 177 20.61 -34.01 -34.96
C SER A 177 21.06 -33.76 -33.52
N PRO A 178 22.33 -34.03 -33.11
CA PRO A 178 22.79 -33.72 -31.75
C PRO A 178 22.77 -32.24 -31.40
N ASP A 179 22.87 -31.34 -32.39
CA ASP A 179 22.79 -29.90 -32.14
C ASP A 179 21.33 -29.45 -31.91
N LEU A 180 20.36 -30.07 -32.58
CA LEU A 180 18.94 -29.91 -32.26
C LEU A 180 18.65 -30.39 -30.83
N ASP A 181 19.14 -31.57 -30.44
CA ASP A 181 18.95 -32.10 -29.08
C ASP A 181 19.55 -31.17 -28.01
N LYS A 182 20.72 -30.56 -28.29
CA LYS A 182 21.32 -29.55 -27.40
C LYS A 182 20.47 -28.30 -27.28
N ILE A 183 19.87 -27.84 -28.38
CA ILE A 183 18.99 -26.67 -28.39
C ILE A 183 17.73 -26.96 -27.57
N THR A 184 17.12 -28.14 -27.76
CA THR A 184 15.96 -28.59 -26.95
C THR A 184 16.31 -28.62 -25.47
N ARG A 185 17.42 -29.26 -25.07
CA ARG A 185 17.84 -29.27 -23.66
C ARG A 185 18.10 -27.89 -23.08
N ARG A 186 18.65 -26.97 -23.88
CA ARG A 186 18.83 -25.58 -23.45
C ARG A 186 17.49 -24.88 -23.25
N PHE A 187 16.52 -25.17 -24.11
CA PHE A 187 15.17 -24.66 -24.01
C PHE A 187 14.50 -25.15 -22.71
N ASP A 188 14.57 -26.44 -22.41
CA ASP A 188 14.03 -27.03 -21.16
C ASP A 188 14.64 -26.38 -19.91
N ILE A 189 15.95 -26.10 -19.92
CA ILE A 189 16.63 -25.41 -18.81
C ILE A 189 16.09 -23.99 -18.63
N VAL A 190 15.89 -23.27 -19.73
CA VAL A 190 15.35 -21.90 -19.70
C VAL A 190 13.91 -21.91 -19.19
N GLU A 191 13.08 -22.87 -19.61
CA GLU A 191 11.71 -23.07 -19.14
C GLU A 191 11.68 -23.35 -17.63
N LEU A 192 12.56 -24.23 -17.13
CA LEU A 192 12.66 -24.49 -15.70
C LEU A 192 13.08 -23.25 -14.87
N CYS A 193 13.96 -22.41 -15.43
CA CYS A 193 14.34 -21.14 -14.81
C CYS A 193 13.19 -20.13 -14.82
N PHE A 194 12.40 -20.14 -15.88
CA PHE A 194 11.22 -19.32 -16.03
C PHE A 194 10.14 -19.71 -15.01
N ASP A 195 9.83 -20.99 -14.87
CA ASP A 195 8.89 -21.53 -13.88
C ASP A 195 9.29 -21.21 -12.45
N LYS A 196 10.59 -21.31 -12.15
CA LYS A 196 11.12 -20.93 -10.83
C LYS A 196 10.91 -19.44 -10.55
N SER A 197 11.08 -18.61 -11.56
CA SER A 197 10.86 -17.16 -11.46
C SER A 197 9.37 -16.83 -11.28
N LYS A 198 8.48 -17.54 -11.98
CA LYS A 198 7.03 -17.45 -11.82
C LYS A 198 6.59 -17.87 -10.42
N SER A 199 7.05 -19.01 -9.92
CA SER A 199 6.73 -19.47 -8.56
C SER A 199 7.21 -18.50 -7.47
N HIS A 200 8.35 -17.84 -7.68
CA HIS A 200 8.83 -16.81 -6.76
C HIS A 200 7.94 -15.56 -6.78
N LEU A 201 7.45 -15.16 -7.95
CA LEU A 201 6.47 -14.08 -8.09
C LEU A 201 5.18 -14.43 -7.33
N ASP A 202 4.62 -15.63 -7.54
CA ASP A 202 3.39 -16.08 -6.88
C ASP A 202 3.52 -16.02 -5.34
N ARG A 203 4.69 -16.36 -4.80
CA ARG A 203 4.96 -16.31 -3.35
C ARG A 203 5.02 -14.90 -2.75
N ILE A 204 5.39 -13.90 -3.54
CA ILE A 204 5.51 -12.50 -3.07
C ILE A 204 4.18 -11.76 -3.26
N THR A 205 3.31 -12.27 -4.14
CA THR A 205 2.04 -11.65 -4.47
C THR A 205 0.87 -12.15 -3.58
N VAL A 206 1.10 -13.19 -2.75
CA VAL A 206 0.16 -13.76 -1.75
C VAL A 206 0.53 -13.30 -0.35
#